data_AF-A0AAQ1TUC0-F1
#
_entry.id   AF-A0AAQ1TUC0-F1
#
_cell.length_a   1.000
_cell.length_b   1.000
_cell.length_c   1.000
_cell.angle_alpha   90.00
_cell.angle_beta   90.00
_cell.angle_gamma   90.00
#
_symmetry.space_group_name_H-M   'P 1'
#
loop_
_entity.id
_entity.type
_entity.pdbx_description
1 polymer ?
#
loop_
_entity_poly.entity_id
_entity_poly.type
_entity_poly.pdbx_seq_one_letter_code
_entity_poly.pdbx_strand_id
1 'polypeptide(L)'
;MNTINGLISSFTTTFKSATGTGLDALDATPMEALVTEELVDRGTTPATTGNIVAAFNAVNNRSPREEELYEVELFLMDFGLAA
;
A
#
# COMPACT_ATOMS: atom_id res chain seq x y z
N MET A 1 -6.72 16.59 -10.26
CA MET A 1 -5.64 16.72 -9.25
C MET A 1 -6.18 16.73 -7.80
N ASN A 2 -7.16 15.89 -7.44
CA ASN A 2 -7.67 15.77 -6.06
C ASN A 2 -7.58 14.33 -5.50
N THR A 3 -7.35 13.33 -6.36
CA THR A 3 -7.40 11.91 -5.99
C THR A 3 -6.16 11.48 -5.19
N ILE A 4 -4.96 11.90 -5.60
CA ILE A 4 -3.70 11.54 -4.93
C ILE A 4 -3.66 12.07 -3.49
N ASN A 5 -4.06 13.32 -3.26
CA ASN A 5 -4.13 13.89 -1.91
C ASN A 5 -5.19 13.19 -1.04
N GLY A 6 -6.29 12.73 -1.64
CA GLY A 6 -7.32 11.94 -0.96
C GLY A 6 -6.81 10.57 -0.54
N LEU A 7 -6.08 9.88 -1.43
CA LEU A 7 -5.47 8.57 -1.17
C LEU A 7 -4.40 8.65 -0.08
N ILE A 8 -3.46 9.62 -0.18
CA ILE A 8 -2.42 9.81 0.86
C ILE A 8 -3.05 10.12 2.23
N SER A 9 -4.11 10.93 2.27
CA SER A 9 -4.83 11.25 3.50
C SER A 9 -5.59 10.04 4.07
N SER A 10 -6.19 9.20 3.21
CA SER A 10 -6.87 7.98 3.64
C SER A 10 -5.89 6.94 4.18
N PHE A 11 -4.75 6.74 3.51
CA PHE A 11 -3.66 5.90 4.01
C PHE A 11 -3.16 6.40 5.37
N THR A 12 -2.88 7.70 5.49
CA THR A 12 -2.44 8.32 6.75
C THR A 12 -3.45 8.11 7.88
N THR A 13 -4.74 8.12 7.58
CA THR A 13 -5.81 7.92 8.58
C THR A 13 -5.89 6.46 9.02
N THR A 14 -5.81 5.51 8.10
CA THR A 14 -5.74 4.07 8.41
C THR A 14 -4.51 3.73 9.26
N PHE A 15 -3.34 4.30 8.94
CA PHE A 15 -2.13 4.09 9.74
C PHE A 15 -2.22 4.67 11.14
N LYS A 16 -2.85 5.84 11.30
CA LYS A 16 -3.13 6.40 12.63
C LYS A 16 -4.11 5.56 13.43
N SER A 17 -5.07 4.91 12.78
CA SER A 17 -6.05 4.06 13.46
C SER A 17 -5.47 2.71 13.92
N ALA A 18 -4.48 2.17 13.20
CA ALA A 18 -3.83 0.90 13.56
C ALA A 18 -2.76 1.05 14.65
N THR A 19 -2.17 2.25 14.82
CA THR A 19 -1.04 2.50 15.72
C THR A 19 -1.49 3.22 17.00
N GLY A 20 -2.15 2.47 17.89
CA GLY A 20 -2.76 2.96 19.13
C GLY A 20 -1.85 3.62 20.19
N THR A 21 -0.59 3.93 19.91
CA THR A 21 0.30 4.70 20.80
C THR A 21 1.35 5.46 19.98
N GLY A 22 1.13 6.77 19.81
CA GLY A 22 2.05 7.64 19.09
C GLY A 22 3.36 7.84 19.85
N LEU A 23 4.49 7.47 19.22
CA LEU A 23 5.78 8.18 19.18
C LEU A 23 6.94 7.27 18.75
N ASP A 24 6.84 5.94 18.90
CA ASP A 24 7.94 5.01 18.55
C ASP A 24 7.79 4.31 17.19
N ALA A 25 6.61 4.37 16.55
CA ALA A 25 6.36 3.77 15.23
C ALA A 25 6.58 4.75 14.06
N LEU A 26 7.39 5.80 14.27
CA LEU A 26 7.51 6.93 13.35
C LEU A 26 8.51 6.74 12.20
N ASP A 27 9.15 5.58 12.07
CA ASP A 27 10.36 5.50 11.22
C ASP A 27 10.25 4.67 9.93
N ALA A 28 9.11 4.04 9.64
CA ALA A 28 8.94 3.35 8.36
C ALA A 28 7.50 3.43 7.84
N THR A 29 7.33 3.98 6.63
CA THR A 29 6.10 3.77 5.85
C THR A 29 5.93 2.26 5.64
N PRO A 30 4.78 1.69 6.00
CA PRO A 30 4.56 0.25 5.86
C PRO A 30 4.52 -0.14 4.37
N MET A 31 4.92 -1.38 4.09
CA MET A 31 5.20 -1.85 2.73
C MET A 31 3.97 -1.77 1.83
N GLU A 32 2.78 -2.01 2.39
CA GLU A 32 1.49 -1.96 1.72
C GLU A 32 1.20 -0.57 1.16
N ALA A 33 1.56 0.49 1.90
CA ALA A 33 1.43 1.86 1.41
C ALA A 33 2.41 2.17 0.29
N LEU A 34 3.67 1.77 0.44
CA LEU A 34 4.70 2.00 -0.60
C LEU A 34 4.34 1.28 -1.90
N VAL A 35 3.85 0.05 -1.79
CA VAL A 35 3.40 -0.74 -2.94
C VAL A 35 2.15 -0.13 -3.56
N THR A 36 1.22 0.35 -2.75
CA THR A 36 0.02 1.02 -3.26
C THR A 36 0.35 2.35 -3.97
N GLU A 37 1.30 3.12 -3.43
CA GLU A 37 1.80 4.35 -4.07
C GLU A 37 2.39 4.04 -5.45
N GLU A 38 3.25 3.02 -5.54
CA GLU A 38 3.84 2.57 -6.80
C GLU A 38 2.77 2.08 -7.80
N LEU A 39 1.74 1.38 -7.35
CA LEU A 39 0.62 0.94 -8.20
C LEU A 39 -0.20 2.12 -8.75
N VAL A 40 -0.42 3.14 -7.93
CA VAL A 40 -1.12 4.36 -8.33
C VAL A 40 -0.28 5.16 -9.31
N ASP A 41 1.03 5.30 -9.08
CA ASP A 41 1.95 6.01 -9.98
C ASP A 41 2.00 5.34 -11.36
N ARG A 42 2.00 3.99 -11.38
CA ARG A 42 1.93 3.20 -12.62
C ARG A 42 0.56 3.22 -13.30
N GLY A 43 -0.49 3.69 -12.62
CA GLY A 43 -1.87 3.66 -13.11
C GLY A 43 -2.41 2.23 -13.28
N THR A 44 -1.93 1.27 -12.47
CA THR A 44 -2.30 -0.15 -12.57
C THR A 44 -3.35 -0.58 -11.55
N THR A 45 -4.07 0.38 -10.98
CA THR A 45 -5.26 0.14 -10.14
C THR A 45 -6.54 0.11 -11.02
N PRO A 46 -7.46 -0.85 -10.86
CA PRO A 46 -7.45 -1.94 -9.88
C PRO A 46 -6.30 -2.93 -10.10
N ALA A 47 -5.59 -3.27 -9.04
CA ALA A 47 -4.37 -4.04 -9.09
C ALA A 47 -4.67 -5.55 -9.02
N THR A 48 -4.12 -6.29 -9.98
CA THR A 48 -4.07 -7.77 -9.93
C THR A 48 -2.90 -8.21 -9.06
N THR A 49 -2.90 -9.47 -8.61
CA THR A 49 -1.77 -10.09 -7.91
C THR A 49 -0.44 -9.90 -8.67
N GLY A 50 -0.45 -10.00 -10.01
CA GLY A 50 0.74 -9.75 -10.83
C GLY A 50 1.23 -8.30 -10.78
N ASN A 51 0.31 -7.33 -10.74
CA ASN A 51 0.65 -5.92 -10.56
C ASN A 51 1.28 -5.68 -9.19
N ILE A 52 0.72 -6.29 -8.14
CA ILE A 52 1.21 -6.17 -6.76
C ILE A 52 2.64 -6.72 -6.65
N VAL A 53 2.89 -7.92 -7.20
CA VAL A 53 4.25 -8.50 -7.24
C VAL A 53 5.23 -7.58 -7.98
N ALA A 54 4.83 -7.02 -9.12
CA ALA A 54 5.68 -6.13 -9.90
C ALA A 54 5.97 -4.79 -9.19
N ALA A 55 5.03 -4.26 -8.41
CA ALA A 55 5.22 -3.07 -7.61
C ALA A 55 6.07 -3.35 -6.36
N PHE A 56 5.80 -4.46 -5.65
CA PHE A 56 6.59 -4.91 -4.51
C PHE A 56 8.07 -5.14 -4.89
N ASN A 57 8.30 -5.76 -6.05
CA ASN A 57 9.66 -5.96 -6.58
C ASN A 57 10.40 -4.64 -6.82
N ALA A 58 9.71 -3.61 -7.28
CA ALA A 58 10.32 -2.31 -7.55
C ALA A 58 10.62 -1.53 -6.27
N VAL A 59 9.75 -1.63 -5.28
CA VAL A 59 9.91 -0.97 -3.97
C VAL A 59 10.99 -1.66 -3.13
N ASN A 60 11.02 -3.00 -3.12
CA ASN A 60 11.80 -3.79 -2.15
C ASN A 60 12.93 -4.64 -2.78
N ASN A 61 13.14 -4.54 -4.09
CA ASN A 61 14.14 -5.31 -4.86
C ASN A 61 14.08 -6.84 -4.67
N ARG A 62 12.90 -7.38 -4.33
CA ARG A 62 12.64 -8.82 -4.20
C ARG A 62 11.16 -9.13 -4.37
N SER A 63 10.87 -10.39 -4.68
CA SER A 63 9.50 -10.93 -4.62
C SER A 63 8.91 -10.85 -3.20
N PRO A 64 7.61 -10.52 -3.08
CA PRO A 64 6.90 -10.63 -1.83
C PRO A 64 6.84 -12.10 -1.39
N ARG A 65 6.78 -12.30 -0.08
CA ARG A 65 6.32 -13.57 0.50
C ARG A 65 4.80 -13.65 0.37
N GLU A 66 4.25 -14.85 0.54
CA GLU A 66 2.81 -15.08 0.45
C GLU A 66 2.01 -14.24 1.46
N GLU A 67 2.50 -14.15 2.71
CA GLU A 67 1.90 -13.33 3.76
C GLU A 67 1.89 -11.83 3.39
N GLU A 68 3.01 -11.32 2.87
CA GLU A 68 3.14 -9.91 2.48
C GLU A 68 2.28 -9.58 1.26
N LEU A 69 2.16 -10.52 0.32
CA LEU A 69 1.28 -10.38 -0.82
C LEU A 69 -0.19 -10.29 -0.36
N TYR A 70 -0.58 -11.14 0.58
CA TYR A 70 -1.91 -11.16 1.17
C TYR A 70 -2.22 -9.86 1.95
N GLU A 71 -1.27 -9.34 2.73
CA GLU A 71 -1.40 -8.07 3.44
C GLU A 71 -1.63 -6.90 2.48
N VAL A 72 -0.89 -6.84 1.37
CA VAL A 72 -1.07 -5.81 0.34
C VAL A 72 -2.42 -5.96 -0.36
N GLU A 73 -2.85 -7.18 -0.68
CA GLU A 73 -4.16 -7.43 -1.30
C GLU A 73 -5.32 -6.98 -0.39
N LEU A 74 -5.26 -7.32 0.91
CA LEU A 74 -6.22 -6.86 1.91
C LEU A 74 -6.24 -5.33 2.02
N PHE A 75 -5.06 -4.72 2.09
CA PHE A 75 -4.95 -3.27 2.16
C PHE A 75 -5.58 -2.61 0.93
N LEU A 76 -5.27 -3.08 -0.28
CA LEU A 76 -5.88 -2.57 -1.51
C LEU A 76 -7.40 -2.78 -1.55
N MET A 77 -7.90 -3.89 -1.00
CA MET A 77 -9.33 -4.16 -0.89
C MET A 77 -10.04 -3.13 0.00
N ASP A 78 -9.44 -2.73 1.12
CA ASP A 78 -9.98 -1.69 2.02
C ASP A 78 -10.15 -0.33 1.32
N PHE A 79 -9.34 -0.05 0.29
CA PHE A 79 -9.42 1.17 -0.53
C PHE A 79 -10.17 0.98 -1.86
N GLY A 80 -10.69 -0.21 -2.15
CA GLY A 80 -11.34 -0.51 -3.43
C GLY A 80 -10.40 -0.45 -4.64
N LEU A 81 -9.12 -0.73 -4.41
CA LEU A 81 -8.05 -0.69 -5.41
C LEU A 81 -7.59 -2.09 -5.85
N ALA A 82 -8.14 -3.16 -5.28
CA ALA A 82 -7.92 -4.55 -5.74
C ALA A 82 -8.85 -4.89 -6.93
N ALA A 83 -8.34 -5.69 -7.88
CA ALA A 83 -9.06 -6.13 -9.09
C ALA A 83 -9.93 -7.37 -8.86
#